data_AF-G9N3H8-F1
#
_entry.id   AF-G9N3H8-F1
#
_cell.length_a   1.000
_cell.length_b   1.000
_cell.length_c   1.000
_cell.angle_alpha   90.00
_cell.angle_beta   90.00
_cell.angle_gamma   90.00
#
_symmetry.space_group_name_H-M   'P 1'
#
loop_
_entity.id
_entity.type
_entity.pdbx_description
1 polymer ?
#
loop_
_entity_poly.entity_id
_entity_poly.type
_entity_poly.pdbx_seq_one_letter_code
_entity_poly.pdbx_strand_id
1 'polypeptide(L)'
;MYDLEDNTLHKIEKGWSIAMSCSEERLKRLYGWTDDELVVAKQQGLVMLETVCVFVHGYDCVRLPVDFWKMLFAEYGIVVYPSALTECLAPSGLGTSQTFTEIYSEHIVMLGKRDSNRPAFCPFEYLKEPLPVYEK
;
A
#
# COMPACT_ATOMS: atom_id res chain seq x y z
N MET A 1 1.81 -17.43 23.52
CA MET A 1 2.69 -17.20 22.35
C MET A 1 1.96 -16.49 21.20
N TYR A 2 0.62 -16.37 21.21
CA TYR A 2 -0.17 -15.64 20.21
C TYR A 2 -0.23 -14.10 20.44
N ASP A 3 -0.07 -13.61 21.68
CA ASP A 3 -0.26 -12.18 21.98
C ASP A 3 0.81 -11.23 21.40
N LEU A 4 2.00 -11.74 21.09
CA LEU A 4 3.11 -10.94 20.52
C LEU A 4 2.92 -10.69 19.02
N GLU A 5 2.34 -11.66 18.31
CA GLU A 5 2.02 -11.53 16.87
C GLU A 5 0.84 -10.59 16.68
N ASP A 6 -0.17 -10.66 17.54
CA ASP A 6 -1.37 -9.82 17.47
C ASP A 6 -1.05 -8.33 17.76
N ASN A 7 -0.20 -8.05 18.75
CA ASN A 7 0.28 -6.69 19.02
C ASN A 7 1.12 -6.12 17.86
N THR A 8 1.90 -6.97 17.21
CA THR A 8 2.72 -6.58 16.05
C THR A 8 1.85 -6.26 14.85
N LEU A 9 0.88 -7.13 14.53
CA LEU A 9 -0.06 -6.91 13.44
C LEU A 9 -0.88 -5.63 13.64
N HIS A 10 -1.34 -5.37 14.86
CA HIS A 10 -2.09 -4.15 15.18
C HIS A 10 -1.25 -2.87 14.98
N LYS A 11 0.04 -2.90 15.33
CA LYS A 11 0.96 -1.77 15.08
C LYS A 11 1.18 -1.53 13.59
N ILE A 12 1.32 -2.61 12.82
CA ILE A 12 1.49 -2.53 11.37
C ILE A 12 0.21 -1.97 10.73
N GLU A 13 -0.97 -2.46 11.12
CA GLU A 13 -2.27 -1.96 10.65
C GLU A 13 -2.48 -0.46 10.97
N LYS A 14 -2.06 -0.02 12.16
CA LYS A 14 -2.09 1.40 12.52
C LYS A 14 -1.15 2.22 11.64
N GLY A 15 0.08 1.76 11.42
CA GLY A 15 1.04 2.41 10.52
C GLY A 15 0.50 2.49 9.09
N TRP A 16 -0.17 1.44 8.64
CA TRP A 16 -0.79 1.37 7.33
C TRP A 16 -1.92 2.39 7.17
N SER A 17 -2.83 2.46 8.16
CA SER A 17 -3.91 3.45 8.17
C SER A 17 -3.37 4.88 8.08
N ILE A 18 -2.26 5.17 8.78
CA ILE A 18 -1.60 6.49 8.71
C ILE A 18 -1.03 6.71 7.30
N ALA A 19 -0.31 5.73 6.74
CA ALA A 19 0.24 5.84 5.40
C ALA A 19 -0.84 6.06 4.33
N MET A 20 -1.99 5.39 4.46
CA MET A 20 -3.14 5.56 3.56
C MET A 20 -3.69 6.99 3.64
N SER A 21 -3.99 7.48 4.85
CA SER A 21 -4.48 8.86 5.04
C SER A 21 -3.48 9.90 4.50
N CYS A 22 -2.18 9.73 4.78
CA CYS A 22 -1.15 10.62 4.25
C CYS A 22 -1.08 10.59 2.71
N SER A 23 -1.27 9.42 2.10
CA SER A 23 -1.27 9.25 0.65
C SER A 23 -2.49 9.91 0.01
N GLU A 24 -3.67 9.74 0.59
CA GLU A 24 -4.90 10.40 0.13
C GLU A 24 -4.77 11.92 0.15
N GLU A 25 -4.36 12.50 1.29
CA GLU A 25 -4.19 13.95 1.43
C GLU A 25 -3.09 14.50 0.51
N ARG A 26 -2.00 13.75 0.34
CA ARG A 26 -0.91 14.13 -0.55
C ARG A 26 -1.37 14.14 -2.00
N LEU A 27 -1.91 13.03 -2.50
CA LEU A 27 -2.32 12.92 -3.91
C LEU A 27 -3.43 13.93 -4.23
N LYS A 28 -4.42 14.09 -3.33
CA LYS A 28 -5.49 15.08 -3.49
C LYS A 28 -4.94 16.50 -3.64
N ARG A 29 -3.98 16.87 -2.80
CA ARG A 29 -3.31 18.20 -2.86
C ARG A 29 -2.43 18.36 -4.10
N LEU A 30 -1.67 17.32 -4.48
CA LEU A 30 -0.72 17.37 -5.59
C LEU A 30 -1.43 17.48 -6.95
N TYR A 31 -2.49 16.70 -7.14
CA TYR A 31 -3.24 16.67 -8.39
C TYR A 31 -4.47 17.59 -8.39
N GLY A 32 -4.77 18.24 -7.25
CA GLY A 32 -5.95 19.09 -7.13
C GLY A 32 -7.28 18.33 -7.25
N TRP A 33 -7.30 17.05 -6.85
CA TRP A 33 -8.48 16.20 -7.01
C TRP A 33 -9.65 16.63 -6.12
N THR A 34 -10.84 16.49 -6.68
CA THR A 34 -12.12 16.46 -5.96
C THR A 34 -12.28 15.15 -5.16
N ASP A 35 -13.30 15.08 -4.30
CA ASP A 35 -13.60 13.85 -3.56
C ASP A 35 -14.00 12.69 -4.49
N ASP A 36 -14.72 12.99 -5.59
CA ASP A 36 -15.12 11.98 -6.58
C ASP A 36 -13.91 11.43 -7.34
N GLU A 37 -12.97 12.30 -7.74
CA GLU A 37 -11.73 11.90 -8.40
C GLU A 37 -10.84 11.08 -7.46
N LEU A 38 -10.82 11.41 -6.16
CA LEU A 38 -10.12 10.62 -5.17
C LEU A 38 -10.73 9.20 -5.04
N VAL A 39 -12.06 9.08 -5.08
CA VAL A 39 -12.74 7.77 -5.08
C VAL A 39 -12.35 6.94 -6.30
N VAL A 40 -12.32 7.55 -7.48
CA VAL A 40 -11.87 6.89 -8.72
C VAL A 40 -10.40 6.47 -8.61
N ALA A 41 -9.53 7.33 -8.09
CA ALA A 41 -8.11 7.03 -7.89
C ALA A 41 -7.89 5.86 -6.90
N LYS A 42 -8.71 5.77 -5.84
CA LYS A 42 -8.72 4.63 -4.92
C LYS A 42 -9.12 3.34 -5.63
N GLN A 43 -10.20 3.38 -6.42
CA GLN A 43 -10.67 2.21 -7.19
C GLN A 43 -9.61 1.74 -8.20
N GLN A 44 -8.91 2.66 -8.85
CA GLN A 44 -7.85 2.34 -9.81
C GLN A 44 -6.57 1.81 -9.17
N GLY A 45 -6.46 1.83 -7.83
CA GLY A 45 -5.27 1.41 -7.09
C GLY A 45 -4.17 2.47 -6.98
N LEU A 46 -4.38 3.70 -7.45
CA LEU A 46 -3.36 4.76 -7.43
C LEU A 46 -3.01 5.19 -6.00
N VAL A 47 -4.03 5.33 -5.15
CA VAL A 47 -3.82 5.64 -3.73
C VAL A 47 -3.13 4.48 -3.03
N MET A 48 -3.47 3.23 -3.40
CA MET A 48 -2.86 2.03 -2.85
C MET A 48 -1.37 1.96 -3.20
N LEU A 49 -1.01 2.24 -4.45
CA LEU A 49 0.37 2.30 -4.91
C LEU A 49 1.19 3.33 -4.12
N GLU A 50 0.68 4.55 -3.98
CA GLU A 50 1.34 5.58 -3.16
C GLU A 50 1.47 5.12 -1.70
N THR A 51 0.43 4.49 -1.15
CA THR A 51 0.40 4.01 0.23
C THR A 51 1.46 2.95 0.48
N VAL A 52 1.63 1.99 -0.44
CA VAL A 52 2.69 0.99 -0.33
C VAL A 52 4.06 1.66 -0.32
N CYS A 53 4.29 2.66 -1.18
CA CYS A 53 5.57 3.38 -1.22
C CYS A 53 5.82 4.18 0.08
N VAL A 54 4.82 4.90 0.58
CA VAL A 54 4.90 5.61 1.88
C VAL A 54 5.15 4.64 3.03
N PHE A 55 4.47 3.49 3.01
CA PHE A 55 4.59 2.49 4.06
C PHE A 55 5.99 1.85 4.06
N VAL A 56 6.49 1.46 2.88
CA VAL A 56 7.86 0.93 2.70
C VAL A 56 8.92 1.96 3.10
N HIS A 57 8.69 3.25 2.83
CA HIS A 57 9.64 4.30 3.18
C HIS A 57 9.67 4.60 4.69
N GLY A 58 8.51 4.61 5.34
CA GLY A 58 8.36 5.02 6.74
C GLY A 58 8.43 3.86 7.75
N TYR A 59 8.40 2.61 7.30
CA TYR A 59 8.28 1.44 8.17
C TYR A 59 9.34 0.39 7.83
N ASP A 60 9.84 -0.30 8.86
CA ASP A 60 10.70 -1.48 8.67
C ASP A 60 9.85 -2.67 8.22
N CYS A 61 9.59 -2.72 6.91
CA CYS A 61 8.68 -3.67 6.25
C CYS A 61 9.22 -5.10 6.14
N VAL A 62 10.43 -5.38 6.62
CA VAL A 62 11.10 -6.69 6.50
C VAL A 62 10.32 -7.83 7.18
N ARG A 63 9.36 -7.50 8.06
CA ARG A 63 8.60 -8.48 8.85
C ARG A 63 7.14 -8.66 8.41
N LEU A 64 6.73 -8.14 7.25
CA LEU A 64 5.37 -8.32 6.77
C LEU A 64 5.09 -9.78 6.37
N PRO A 65 3.90 -10.33 6.67
CA PRO A 65 3.50 -11.68 6.26
C PRO A 65 3.58 -11.84 4.74
N VAL A 66 3.96 -13.03 4.26
CA VAL A 66 4.03 -13.31 2.82
C VAL A 66 2.69 -13.06 2.11
N ASP A 67 1.58 -13.35 2.79
CA ASP A 67 0.24 -13.19 2.21
C ASP A 67 -0.15 -11.72 1.99
N PHE A 68 0.47 -10.78 2.72
CA PHE A 68 0.33 -9.36 2.45
C PHE A 68 0.82 -9.02 1.03
N TRP A 69 2.02 -9.49 0.67
CA TRP A 69 2.61 -9.23 -0.64
C TRP A 69 1.84 -9.93 -1.77
N LYS A 70 1.39 -11.17 -1.53
CA LYS A 70 0.54 -11.90 -2.50
C LYS A 70 -0.77 -11.16 -2.76
N MET A 71 -1.39 -10.61 -1.71
CA MET A 71 -2.63 -9.85 -1.84
C MET A 71 -2.40 -8.58 -2.66
N LEU A 72 -1.31 -7.82 -2.40
CA LEU A 72 -1.00 -6.62 -3.19
C LEU A 72 -0.89 -6.93 -4.69
N PHE A 73 -0.25 -8.05 -5.03
CA PHE A 73 -0.18 -8.50 -6.40
C PHE A 73 -1.55 -8.94 -6.95
N ALA A 74 -2.27 -9.78 -6.22
CA ALA A 74 -3.53 -10.37 -6.69
C ALA A 74 -4.65 -9.33 -6.86
N GLU A 75 -4.76 -8.37 -5.93
CA GLU A 75 -5.87 -7.40 -5.88
C GLU A 75 -5.56 -6.08 -6.60
N TYR A 76 -4.28 -5.71 -6.69
CA TYR A 76 -3.86 -4.42 -7.22
C TYR A 76 -2.80 -4.52 -8.32
N GLY A 77 -2.27 -5.70 -8.60
CA GLY A 77 -1.16 -5.86 -9.54
C GLY A 77 0.13 -5.18 -9.07
N ILE A 78 0.26 -4.89 -7.77
CA ILE A 78 1.43 -4.19 -7.21
C ILE A 78 2.54 -5.20 -6.89
N VAL A 79 3.72 -4.93 -7.42
CA VAL A 79 4.95 -5.70 -7.19
C VAL A 79 5.95 -4.80 -6.46
N VAL A 80 6.46 -5.28 -5.33
CA VAL A 80 7.53 -4.62 -4.55
C VAL A 80 8.81 -5.42 -4.74
N TYR A 81 9.79 -4.83 -5.44
CA TYR A 81 11.08 -5.46 -5.62
C TYR A 81 11.93 -5.36 -4.35
N PRO A 82 12.83 -6.32 -4.08
CA PRO A 82 13.71 -6.29 -2.91
C PRO A 82 14.52 -4.98 -2.78
N SER A 83 14.88 -4.36 -3.91
CA SER A 83 15.59 -3.08 -3.95
C SER A 83 14.82 -1.95 -3.24
N ALA A 84 13.49 -1.99 -3.21
CA ALA A 84 12.65 -1.03 -2.47
C ALA A 84 12.94 -1.03 -0.95
N LEU A 85 13.43 -2.15 -0.41
CA LEU A 85 13.69 -2.35 1.02
C LEU A 85 15.16 -2.18 1.38
N THR A 86 16.06 -2.26 0.40
CA THR A 86 17.51 -2.29 0.65
C THR A 86 18.24 -1.04 0.18
N GLU A 87 17.69 -0.33 -0.79
CA GLU A 87 18.34 0.86 -1.37
C GLU A 87 17.91 2.14 -0.64
N CYS A 88 18.86 3.07 -0.49
CA CYS A 88 18.58 4.39 0.07
C CYS A 88 17.99 5.28 -1.02
N LEU A 89 16.65 5.33 -1.08
CA LEU A 89 15.95 6.16 -2.05
C LEU A 89 15.75 7.56 -1.45
N ALA A 90 16.37 8.55 -2.07
CA ALA A 90 16.16 9.95 -1.74
C ALA A 90 15.35 10.62 -2.87
N PRO A 91 14.42 11.54 -2.54
CA PRO A 91 13.78 12.37 -3.55
C PRO A 91 14.84 13.10 -4.36
N SER A 92 14.82 12.91 -5.68
CA SER A 92 15.74 13.58 -6.59
C SER A 92 15.13 14.92 -7.02
N GLY A 93 15.69 16.02 -6.52
CA GLY A 93 15.32 17.39 -6.93
C GLY A 93 15.15 18.37 -5.76
N LEU A 94 15.71 19.58 -5.92
CA LEU A 94 15.46 20.69 -4.99
C LEU A 94 14.02 21.21 -5.19
N GLY A 95 13.14 20.99 -4.21
CA GLY A 95 11.84 21.68 -4.14
C GLY A 95 10.70 21.10 -5.00
N THR A 96 10.80 19.87 -5.49
CA THR A 96 9.74 19.25 -6.30
C THR A 96 8.73 18.48 -5.46
N SER A 97 7.46 18.78 -5.69
CA SER A 97 6.25 18.12 -5.19
C SER A 97 6.09 16.68 -5.73
N GLN A 98 7.11 15.83 -5.56
CA GLN A 98 7.07 14.44 -6.01
C GLN A 98 6.23 13.56 -5.08
N THR A 99 5.56 12.60 -5.70
CA THR A 99 4.90 11.47 -5.04
C THR A 99 5.93 10.40 -4.66
N PHE A 100 5.60 9.57 -3.68
CA PHE A 100 6.43 8.41 -3.36
C PHE A 100 6.42 7.39 -4.50
N THR A 101 5.32 7.30 -5.25
CA THR A 101 5.21 6.49 -6.46
C THR A 101 6.28 6.87 -7.50
N GLU A 102 6.56 8.16 -7.68
CA GLU A 102 7.62 8.62 -8.58
C GLU A 102 9.01 8.24 -8.07
N ILE A 103 9.26 8.42 -6.77
CA ILE A 103 10.54 8.08 -6.12
C ILE A 103 10.82 6.58 -6.22
N TYR A 104 9.79 5.74 -6.05
CA TYR A 104 9.89 4.28 -6.06
C TYR A 104 9.59 3.66 -7.43
N SER A 105 9.51 4.43 -8.51
CA SER A 105 9.04 3.94 -9.81
C SER A 105 9.82 2.76 -10.41
N GLU A 106 11.10 2.60 -10.04
CA GLU A 106 11.95 1.46 -10.44
C GLU A 106 11.90 0.28 -9.46
N HIS A 107 11.26 0.46 -8.30
CA HIS A 107 11.31 -0.43 -7.14
C HIS A 107 9.94 -0.98 -6.73
N ILE A 108 8.87 -0.22 -6.97
CA ILE A 108 7.49 -0.59 -6.69
C ILE A 108 6.66 -0.24 -7.92
N VAL A 109 6.09 -1.25 -8.55
CA VAL A 109 5.37 -1.10 -9.83
C VAL A 109 3.97 -1.67 -9.74
N MET A 110 3.04 -1.06 -10.46
CA MET A 110 1.67 -1.54 -10.61
C MET A 110 1.46 -2.00 -12.06
N LEU A 111 1.15 -3.28 -12.27
CA LEU A 111 1.02 -3.93 -13.58
C LEU A 111 -0.30 -3.60 -14.30
N GLY A 112 -0.67 -2.31 -14.31
CA GLY A 112 -1.93 -1.80 -14.82
C GLY A 112 -2.87 -1.32 -13.72
N LYS A 113 -3.83 -0.47 -14.07
CA LYS A 113 -4.85 -0.01 -13.12
C LYS A 113 -5.79 -1.17 -12.77
N ARG A 114 -6.26 -1.20 -11.52
CA ARG A 114 -7.29 -2.16 -11.10
C ARG A 114 -8.57 -1.91 -11.91
N ASP A 115 -9.03 -2.96 -12.59
CA ASP A 115 -10.27 -2.98 -13.38
C ASP A 115 -11.32 -3.84 -12.68
N SER A 116 -11.68 -3.43 -11.46
CA SER A 116 -12.65 -4.14 -10.63
C SER A 116 -13.65 -3.17 -10.04
N ASN A 117 -14.94 -3.46 -10.25
CA ASN A 117 -16.05 -2.72 -9.64
C ASN A 117 -16.21 -3.02 -8.14
N ARG A 118 -15.45 -3.97 -7.58
CA ARG A 118 -15.47 -4.27 -6.15
C ARG A 118 -14.61 -3.26 -5.39
N PRO A 119 -15.05 -2.81 -4.20
CA PRO A 119 -14.25 -1.92 -3.38
C PRO A 119 -12.86 -2.52 -3.12
N ALA A 120 -11.86 -1.64 -3.12
CA ALA A 120 -10.50 -1.96 -2.77
C ALA A 120 -10.46 -2.43 -1.30
N PHE A 121 -10.07 -3.68 -1.05
CA PHE A 121 -9.94 -4.22 0.31
C PHE A 121 -8.67 -3.71 0.97
N CYS A 122 -8.73 -3.40 2.26
CA CYS A 122 -7.52 -3.15 3.01
C CYS A 122 -6.73 -4.47 3.12
N PRO A 123 -5.41 -4.49 2.85
CA PRO A 123 -4.60 -5.69 3.01
C PRO A 123 -4.79 -6.42 4.35
N PHE A 124 -5.00 -5.66 5.42
CA PHE A 124 -5.14 -6.20 6.78
C PHE A 124 -6.52 -6.81 7.05
N GLU A 125 -7.54 -6.45 6.27
CA GLU A 125 -8.84 -7.13 6.34
C GLU A 125 -8.72 -8.56 5.81
N TYR A 126 -7.95 -8.75 4.73
CA TYR A 126 -7.68 -10.09 4.17
C TYR A 126 -6.89 -10.97 5.14
N LEU A 127 -5.87 -10.40 5.80
CA LEU A 127 -5.04 -11.14 6.76
C LEU A 127 -5.82 -11.60 8.01
N LYS A 128 -6.97 -10.98 8.28
CA LYS A 128 -7.85 -11.33 9.41
C LYS A 128 -8.97 -12.30 9.00
N GLU A 129 -9.11 -12.61 7.71
CA GLU A 129 -10.18 -13.49 7.24
C GLU A 129 -9.94 -14.92 7.74
N PRO A 130 -10.92 -15.54 8.43
CA PRO A 130 -10.78 -16.92 8.91
C PRO A 130 -10.71 -17.88 7.72
N LEU A 131 -9.93 -18.96 7.86
CA LEU A 131 -9.88 -20.00 6.83
C LEU A 131 -11.29 -20.54 6.54
N PRO A 132 -11.64 -20.81 5.27
CA PRO A 132 -12.93 -21.38 4.93
C PRO A 132 -13.09 -22.74 5.63
N VAL A 133 -14.14 -22.85 6.43
CA VAL A 133 -14.53 -24.13 7.07
C VAL A 133 -15.34 -24.92 6.06
N TYR A 134 -14.72 -25.90 5.43
CA TYR A 134 -15.43 -26.84 4.58
C TYR A 134 -16.15 -27.87 5.48
N GLU A 135 -17.47 -28.01 5.31
CA GLU A 135 -18.20 -29.15 5.87
C GLU A 135 -17.67 -30.45 5.23
N LYS A 136 -17.50 -31.49 6.05
CA LYS A 136 -16.94 -32.79 5.64
C LYS A 136 -17.96 -33.63 4.88
#